data_AF-A0A661L9B0-F1
#
_entry.id   AF-A0A661L9B0-F1
#
_cell.length_a   1.000
_cell.length_b   1.000
_cell.length_c   1.000
_cell.angle_alpha   90.00
_cell.angle_beta   90.00
_cell.angle_gamma   90.00
#
_symmetry.space_group_name_H-M   'P 1'
#
loop_
_entity.id
_entity.type
_entity.pdbx_description
1 polymer ?
#
loop_
_entity_poly.entity_id
_entity_poly.type
_entity_poly.pdbx_seq_one_letter_code
_entity_poly.pdbx_strand_id
1 'polypeptide(L)' 'MPRPRKMRFVQGPPVVDGFLPNRMPPWGRAEIVLPIEGLEAIRLSDLEGLDQETAARRMNVSRQTFGRILAEAR' A
#
# COMPACT_ATOMS: atom_id res chain seq x y z
N MET A 1 0.32 -13.98 20.98
CA MET A 1 0.15 -12.55 20.61
C MET A 1 0.80 -12.32 19.25
N PRO A 2 0.16 -11.58 18.31
CA PRO A 2 0.77 -11.23 17.03
C PRO A 2 2.04 -10.40 17.27
N ARG A 3 3.11 -10.68 16.54
CA ARG A 3 4.34 -9.86 16.61
C ARG A 3 4.00 -8.44 16.15
N PRO A 4 4.40 -7.39 16.90
CA PRO A 4 4.18 -6.01 16.49
C PRO A 4 4.79 -5.75 15.12
N ARG A 5 4.06 -4.98 14.31
CA ARG A 5 4.54 -4.49 13.01
C ARG A 5 5.76 -3.60 13.24
N LYS A 6 6.88 -3.89 12.57
CA LYS A 6 8.05 -3.01 12.57
C LYS A 6 7.74 -1.70 11.86
N MET A 7 8.41 -0.63 12.27
CA MET A 7 8.40 0.66 11.59
C MET A 7 8.92 0.50 10.15
N ARG A 8 8.37 1.30 9.25
CA ARG A 8 8.68 1.35 7.82
C ARG A 8 8.54 2.77 7.31
N PHE A 9 9.19 3.09 6.21
CA PHE A 9 9.16 4.42 5.63
C PHE A 9 8.16 4.50 4.48
N VAL A 10 7.52 5.65 4.39
CA VAL A 10 6.63 6.07 3.30
C VAL A 10 6.98 7.51 2.96
N GLN A 11 6.80 7.93 1.71
CA GLN A 11 7.22 9.28 1.29
C GLN A 11 6.37 10.38 1.94
N GLY A 12 5.12 10.09 2.25
CA GLY A 12 4.21 11.04 2.89
C GLY A 12 2.81 10.47 3.10
N PRO A 13 1.91 11.24 3.73
CA PRO A 13 0.50 10.88 3.83
C PRO A 13 -0.17 10.94 2.44
N PRO A 14 -1.28 10.20 2.25
CA PRO A 14 -2.07 10.32 1.03
C PRO A 14 -2.60 11.76 0.86
N VAL A 15 -2.70 12.21 -0.39
CA VAL A 15 -3.27 13.53 -0.73
C VAL A 15 -4.80 13.51 -0.64
N VAL A 16 -5.39 12.32 -0.78
CA VAL A 16 -6.84 12.08 -0.70
C VAL A 16 -7.11 10.79 0.09
N ASP A 17 -8.12 10.82 0.94
CA ASP A 17 -8.43 9.69 1.85
C ASP A 17 -9.35 8.63 1.22
N GLY A 18 -9.87 8.88 0.01
CA GLY A 18 -10.75 7.92 -0.65
C GLY A 18 -11.16 8.32 -2.06
N PHE A 19 -11.63 7.32 -2.79
CA PHE A 19 -12.23 7.47 -4.12
C PHE A 19 -13.62 6.86 -4.12
N LEU A 20 -14.57 7.54 -4.77
CA LEU A 20 -15.96 7.10 -4.86
C LEU A 20 -16.37 7.00 -6.34
N PRO A 21 -16.87 5.83 -6.80
CA PRO A 21 -17.44 5.71 -8.14
C PRO A 21 -18.65 6.64 -8.31
N ASN A 22 -18.79 7.24 -9.50
CA ASN A 22 -19.89 8.16 -9.81
C ASN A 22 -21.30 7.55 -9.68
N ARG A 23 -21.44 6.23 -9.81
CA ARG A 23 -22.72 5.52 -9.66
C ARG A 23 -22.54 4.37 -8.69
N MET A 24 -23.17 4.50 -7.53
CA MET A 24 -23.07 3.52 -6.46
C MET A 24 -24.30 2.61 -6.48
N PRO A 25 -24.13 1.29 -6.38
CA PRO A 25 -25.27 0.38 -6.34
C PRO A 25 -26.11 0.55 -5.05
N PRO A 26 -27.41 0.24 -5.09
CA PRO A 26 -28.33 0.44 -3.97
C PRO A 26 -28.09 -0.50 -2.78
N TRP A 27 -27.37 -1.62 -2.96
CA TRP A 27 -27.03 -2.59 -1.91
C TRP A 27 -25.81 -2.20 -1.06
N GLY A 28 -25.29 -0.98 -1.21
CA GLY A 28 -24.24 -0.42 -0.35
C GLY A 28 -22.83 -0.51 -0.92
N ARG A 29 -21.87 0.03 -0.16
CA ARG A 29 -20.45 0.06 -0.48
C ARG A 29 -19.76 -1.22 -0.02
N ALA A 30 -19.01 -1.85 -0.92
CA ALA A 30 -17.84 -2.60 -0.48
C ALA A 30 -16.72 -1.58 -0.29
N GLU A 31 -16.45 -1.19 0.96
CA GLU A 31 -15.30 -0.34 1.26
C GLU A 31 -14.04 -1.21 1.24
N ILE A 32 -13.10 -0.87 0.37
CA ILE A 32 -11.77 -1.47 0.36
C ILE A 32 -10.82 -0.44 0.95
N VAL A 33 -10.18 -0.80 2.05
CA VAL A 33 -9.20 0.06 2.72
C VAL A 33 -7.82 -0.27 2.19
N LEU A 34 -7.17 0.70 1.53
CA LEU A 34 -5.77 0.61 1.15
C LEU A 34 -4.90 1.15 2.30
N PRO A 35 -4.07 0.32 2.97
CA PRO A 35 -3.16 0.82 3.99
C PRO A 35 -2.13 1.78 3.40
N ILE A 36 -1.63 2.72 4.22
CA ILE A 36 -0.60 3.70 3.80
C ILE A 36 0.64 2.98 3.26
N GLU A 37 1.04 1.86 3.85
CA GLU A 37 2.15 1.06 3.33
C GLU A 37 1.87 0.42 1.97
N GLY A 38 0.60 0.08 1.69
CA GLY A 38 0.16 -0.46 0.41
C GLY A 38 0.23 0.59 -0.68
N LEU A 39 -0.23 1.81 -0.37
CA LEU A 39 -0.13 2.95 -1.27
C LEU A 39 1.34 3.26 -1.64
N GLU A 40 2.24 3.29 -0.65
CA GLU A 40 3.67 3.50 -0.90
C GLU A 40 4.26 2.36 -1.75
N ALA A 41 3.88 1.11 -1.49
CA ALA A 41 4.37 -0.03 -2.25
C ALA A 41 3.93 0.02 -3.72
N ILE A 42 2.67 0.37 -3.99
CA ILE A 42 2.14 0.60 -5.36
C ILE A 42 2.88 1.77 -6.01
N ARG A 43 3.10 2.87 -5.29
CA ARG A 43 3.83 4.04 -5.81
C ARG A 43 5.25 3.67 -6.27
N LEU A 44 6.00 2.94 -5.44
CA LEU A 44 7.37 2.55 -5.76
C LEU A 44 7.44 1.50 -6.88
N SER A 45 6.52 0.53 -6.91
CA SER A 45 6.50 -0.55 -7.90
C SER A 45 5.89 -0.11 -9.23
N ASP A 46 4.67 0.41 -9.20
CA ASP A 46 3.82 0.54 -10.39
C ASP A 46 3.95 1.93 -11.03
N LEU A 47 4.17 2.97 -10.22
CA LEU A 47 4.38 4.33 -10.71
C LEU A 47 5.86 4.63 -10.99
N GLU A 48 6.77 4.30 -10.06
CA GLU A 48 8.21 4.55 -10.24
C GLU A 48 8.96 3.41 -10.96
N GLY A 49 8.36 2.22 -11.11
CA GLY A 49 8.97 1.10 -11.83
C GLY A 49 10.17 0.46 -11.12
N LEU A 50 10.30 0.61 -9.81
CA LEU A 50 11.43 0.04 -9.06
C LEU A 50 11.30 -1.47 -8.90
N ASP A 51 12.44 -2.16 -8.90
CA ASP A 51 12.49 -3.56 -8.51
C ASP A 51 12.16 -3.74 -7.02
N GLN A 52 11.68 -4.92 -6.64
CA GLN A 52 11.26 -5.22 -5.27
C GLN A 52 12.36 -5.03 -4.23
N GLU A 53 13.62 -5.23 -4.59
CA GLU A 53 14.72 -5.10 -3.64
C GLU A 53 15.02 -3.63 -3.35
N THR A 54 15.09 -2.80 -4.39
CA THR A 54 15.27 -1.36 -4.26
C THR A 54 14.09 -0.71 -3.54
N ALA A 55 12.85 -1.10 -3.87
CA ALA A 55 11.65 -0.58 -3.21
C ALA A 55 11.58 -0.99 -1.73
N ALA A 56 11.93 -2.23 -1.39
CA ALA A 56 11.99 -2.70 -0.01
C ALA A 56 13.03 -1.92 0.83
N ARG A 57 14.20 -1.63 0.24
CA ARG A 57 15.23 -0.78 0.88
C ARG A 57 14.70 0.62 1.17
N ARG A 58 13.98 1.24 0.23
CA ARG A 58 13.37 2.57 0.44
C ARG A 58 12.34 2.59 1.55
N MET A 59 11.53 1.54 1.67
CA MET A 59 10.55 1.40 2.76
C MET A 59 11.16 0.91 4.09
N ASN A 60 12.47 0.62 4.14
CA ASN A 60 13.15 0.03 5.29
C ASN A 60 12.48 -1.28 5.78
N VAL A 61 12.17 -2.17 4.84
CA VAL A 61 11.62 -3.51 5.11
C VAL A 61 12.40 -4.58 4.36
N SER A 62 12.21 -5.85 4.72
CA SER A 62 12.76 -6.96 3.91
C SER A 62 12.05 -7.05 2.57
N ARG A 63 12.73 -7.55 1.53
CA ARG A 63 12.14 -7.83 0.21
C ARG A 63 10.85 -8.67 0.33
N GLN A 64 10.86 -9.70 1.18
CA GLN A 64 9.67 -10.54 1.42
C GLN A 64 8.52 -9.74 2.03
N THR A 65 8.81 -8.84 2.98
CA THR A 65 7.79 -7.97 3.60
C THR A 65 7.20 -7.02 2.58
N PHE A 66 8.05 -6.42 1.74
CA PHE A 66 7.60 -5.58 0.62
C PHE A 66 6.67 -6.35 -0.32
N GLY A 67 7.08 -7.55 -0.74
CA GLY A 67 6.24 -8.42 -1.59
C GLY A 67 4.87 -8.73 -0.99
N ARG A 68 4.80 -9.00 0.32
CA ARG A 68 3.52 -9.20 1.01
C ARG A 68 2.66 -7.95 1.04
N ILE A 69 3.26 -6.78 1.33
CA ILE A 69 2.53 -5.49 1.33
C ILE A 69 1.96 -5.19 -0.06
N LEU A 70 2.78 -5.36 -1.11
CA LEU A 70 2.36 -5.11 -2.49
C LEU A 70 1.25 -6.09 -2.93
N ALA A 71 1.33 -7.35 -2.52
CA ALA A 71 0.30 -8.35 -2.82
C ALA A 71 -1.02 -8.10 -2.08
N GLU A 72 -0.99 -7.59 -0.84
CA GLU A 72 -2.19 -7.20 -0.08
C GLU A 72 -2.84 -5.93 -0.62
N ALA A 73 -2.08 -5.08 -1.31
CA ALA A 73 -2.52 -3.78 -1.83
C ALA A 73 -3.17 -3.84 -3.23
N ARG A 74 -3.00 -4.96 -3.94
CA ARG A 74 -3.55 -5.20 -5.29
C ARG A 74 -4.78 -6.11 -5.21
#